data_AF-A0A8H9HCH8-F1
#
_entry.id   AF-A0A8H9HCH8-F1
#
_cell.length_a   1.000
_cell.length_b   1.000
_cell.length_c   1.000
_cell.angle_alpha   90.00
_cell.angle_beta   90.00
_cell.angle_gamma   90.00
#
_symmetry.space_group_name_H-M   'P 1'
#
loop_
_entity.id
_entity.type
_entity.pdbx_description
1 polymer ?
#
loop_
_entity_poly.entity_id
_entity_poly.type
_entity_poly.pdbx_seq_one_letter_code
_entity_poly.pdbx_strand_id
1 'polypeptide(L)'
;MRLRVEFTTEPFDLDEAPPHALVARAVISSADLDAVDVGPFGNTAEGGADQVLGAVDALLREALASGATRVSLQVNVIEGDR
;
A
#
# COMPACT_ATOMS: atom_id res chain seq x y z
N MET A 1 -7.72 -2.03 17.17
CA MET A 1 -7.21 -0.74 16.65
C MET A 1 -7.37 -0.76 15.14
N ARG A 2 -7.91 0.31 14.57
CA ARG A 2 -8.01 0.47 13.12
C ARG A 2 -6.85 1.32 12.63
N LEU A 3 -6.29 0.95 11.48
CA LEU A 3 -5.18 1.66 10.86
C LEU A 3 -5.58 2.10 9.45
N ARG A 4 -5.05 3.25 9.03
CA ARG A 4 -4.96 3.66 7.62
C ARG A 4 -3.50 3.66 7.21
N VAL A 5 -3.19 3.10 6.07
CA VAL A 5 -1.90 3.26 5.39
C VAL A 5 -2.09 4.10 4.12
N GLU A 6 -1.15 4.99 3.87
CA GLU A 6 -1.01 5.72 2.60
C GLU A 6 0.40 5.51 2.10
N PHE A 7 0.58 5.17 0.81
CA PHE A 7 1.90 4.90 0.27
C PHE A 7 2.07 5.25 -1.21
N THR A 8 3.34 5.46 -1.57
CA THR A 8 3.82 5.60 -2.95
C THR A 8 5.10 4.80 -3.15
N THR A 9 5.36 4.43 -4.40
CA THR A 9 6.55 3.68 -4.83
C THR A 9 7.20 4.38 -6.01
N GLU A 10 8.52 4.31 -6.09
CA GLU A 10 9.33 4.94 -7.12
C GLU A 10 10.36 3.99 -7.73
N PRO A 11 10.83 4.23 -8.98
CA PRO A 11 10.61 5.45 -9.78
C PRO A 11 9.21 5.55 -10.40
N PHE A 12 8.71 6.78 -10.57
CA PHE A 12 7.48 7.03 -11.32
C PHE A 12 7.73 7.03 -12.82
N ASP A 13 6.77 6.50 -13.56
CA ASP A 13 6.68 6.56 -15.01
C ASP A 13 5.27 7.06 -15.38
N LEU A 14 5.19 8.03 -16.30
CA LEU A 14 3.93 8.68 -16.70
C LEU A 14 3.24 7.96 -17.85
N ASP A 15 3.96 7.12 -18.58
CA ASP A 15 3.45 6.41 -19.76
C ASP A 15 2.85 5.06 -19.35
N GLU A 16 3.56 4.29 -18.52
CA GLU A 16 3.07 3.01 -18.01
C GLU A 16 3.32 2.83 -16.51
N ALA A 17 2.44 2.07 -15.85
CA ALA A 17 2.65 1.76 -14.44
C ALA A 17 3.83 0.78 -14.30
N PRO A 18 4.90 1.14 -13.55
CA PRO A 18 6.08 0.30 -13.44
C PRO A 18 5.77 -1.00 -12.67
N PRO A 19 6.56 -2.08 -12.87
CA PRO A 19 6.28 -3.39 -12.26
C PRO A 19 6.10 -3.36 -10.74
N HIS A 20 6.90 -2.56 -10.04
CA HIS A 20 6.80 -2.42 -8.59
C HIS A 20 5.49 -1.76 -8.14
N ALA A 21 4.93 -0.82 -8.91
CA ALA A 21 3.61 -0.24 -8.64
C ALA A 21 2.51 -1.25 -8.95
N LEU A 22 2.70 -2.04 -10.02
CA LEU A 22 2.04 -3.30 -10.35
C LEU A 22 1.74 -4.15 -9.13
N VAL A 23 2.84 -4.62 -8.56
CA VAL A 23 2.90 -5.57 -7.47
C VAL A 23 2.40 -4.96 -6.16
N ALA A 24 2.79 -3.73 -5.84
CA ALA A 24 2.32 -3.06 -4.62
C ALA A 24 0.78 -2.93 -4.61
N ARG A 25 0.17 -2.62 -5.76
CA ARG A 25 -1.29 -2.61 -5.92
C ARG A 25 -1.90 -4.00 -5.76
N ALA A 26 -1.30 -5.02 -6.35
CA ALA A 26 -1.79 -6.40 -6.21
C ALA A 26 -1.75 -6.88 -4.75
N VAL A 27 -0.67 -6.58 -4.02
CA VAL A 27 -0.54 -6.92 -2.60
C VAL A 27 -1.62 -6.25 -1.77
N ILE A 28 -1.81 -4.93 -1.91
CA ILE A 28 -2.78 -4.21 -1.08
C ILE A 28 -4.23 -4.59 -1.44
N SER A 29 -4.53 -4.83 -2.72
CA SER A 29 -5.88 -5.22 -3.18
C SER A 29 -6.23 -6.68 -2.88
N SER A 30 -5.25 -7.54 -2.61
CA SER A 30 -5.49 -8.94 -2.22
C SER A 30 -5.50 -9.15 -0.71
N ALA A 31 -5.11 -8.13 0.06
CA ALA A 31 -5.22 -8.15 1.50
C ALA A 31 -6.71 -8.04 1.92
N ASP A 32 -7.06 -8.75 2.98
CA ASP A 32 -8.39 -8.70 3.59
C ASP A 32 -8.55 -7.38 4.38
N LEU A 33 -8.66 -6.28 3.64
CA LEU A 33 -8.75 -4.90 4.15
C LEU A 33 -10.14 -4.33 3.92
N ASP A 34 -10.54 -3.44 4.81
CA ASP A 34 -11.89 -2.87 4.85
C ASP A 34 -12.13 -1.86 3.72
N ALA A 35 -11.08 -1.12 3.33
CA ALA A 35 -11.12 -0.17 2.24
C ALA A 35 -9.76 -0.12 1.53
N VAL A 36 -9.79 -0.04 0.20
CA VAL A 36 -8.60 0.12 -0.65
C VAL A 36 -8.93 1.13 -1.75
N ASP A 37 -8.13 2.19 -1.86
CA ASP A 37 -8.20 3.17 -2.93
C ASP A 37 -6.83 3.31 -3.59
N VAL A 38 -6.79 3.11 -4.90
CA VAL A 38 -5.57 3.02 -5.71
C VAL A 38 -5.63 4.10 -6.78
N GLY A 39 -4.78 5.11 -6.64
CA GLY A 39 -4.72 6.26 -7.53
C GLY A 39 -3.35 6.49 -8.17
N PRO A 40 -3.26 7.46 -9.10
CA PRO A 40 -2.00 7.87 -9.70
C PRO A 40 -1.11 8.68 -8.73
N PHE A 41 -1.68 9.31 -7.71
CA PHE A 41 -0.96 10.17 -6.76
C PHE A 41 -0.68 9.52 -5.40
N GLY A 42 -1.10 8.28 -5.21
CA GLY A 42 -0.99 7.57 -3.94
C GLY A 42 -1.99 6.43 -3.87
N ASN A 43 -1.72 5.49 -2.98
CA ASN A 43 -2.61 4.39 -2.66
C ASN A 43 -2.93 4.48 -1.16
N THR A 44 -4.18 4.27 -0.80
CA THR A 44 -4.61 4.24 0.59
C THR A 44 -5.32 2.93 0.89
N ALA A 45 -5.17 2.43 2.11
CA ALA A 45 -5.94 1.30 2.57
C ALA A 45 -6.21 1.36 4.07
N GLU A 46 -7.31 0.76 4.50
CA GLU A 46 -7.72 0.72 5.90
C GLU A 46 -8.08 -0.68 6.34
N GLY A 47 -7.84 -0.99 7.60
CA GLY A 47 -8.17 -2.29 8.16
C GLY A 47 -7.89 -2.41 9.64
N GLY A 48 -8.04 -3.64 10.16
CA GLY A 48 -7.50 -4.02 11.46
C GLY A 48 -5.98 -3.91 11.49
N ALA A 49 -5.43 -3.65 12.68
CA ALA A 49 -3.99 -3.43 12.83
C ALA A 49 -3.12 -4.55 12.25
N ASP A 50 -3.43 -5.81 12.56
CA ASP A 50 -2.65 -6.95 12.08
C ASP A 50 -2.75 -7.13 10.55
N GLN A 51 -3.92 -6.88 9.96
CA GLN A 51 -4.13 -6.92 8.52
C GLN A 51 -3.32 -5.83 7.81
N VAL A 52 -3.40 -4.59 8.30
CA VAL A 52 -2.68 -3.45 7.70
C VAL A 52 -1.16 -3.62 7.85
N LEU A 53 -0.67 -4.00 9.03
CA LEU A 53 0.77 -4.19 9.24
C LEU A 53 1.31 -5.38 8.43
N GLY A 54 0.54 -6.45 8.30
CA GLY A 54 0.88 -7.57 7.42
C GLY A 54 0.95 -7.16 5.95
N ALA A 55 -0.02 -6.38 5.48
CA ALA A 55 0.00 -5.84 4.12
C ALA A 55 1.18 -4.89 3.88
N VAL A 56 1.56 -4.08 4.87
CA VAL A 56 2.74 -3.20 4.79
C VAL A 56 4.05 -4.00 4.67
N ASP A 57 4.23 -5.07 5.46
CA ASP A 57 5.43 -5.91 5.34
C ASP A 57 5.54 -6.54 3.94
N ALA A 58 4.45 -7.14 3.45
CA ALA A 58 4.41 -7.74 2.12
C ALA A 58 4.67 -6.69 1.02
N LEU A 59 4.03 -5.53 1.11
CA LEU A 59 4.19 -4.43 0.16
C LEU A 59 5.64 -3.97 0.06
N LEU A 60 6.29 -3.75 1.20
CA LEU A 60 7.68 -3.29 1.23
C LEU A 60 8.62 -4.31 0.58
N ARG A 61 8.46 -5.60 0.91
CA ARG A 61 9.29 -6.68 0.35
C ARG A 61 9.10 -6.81 -1.16
N GLU A 62 7.85 -6.94 -1.59
CA GLU A 62 7.51 -7.26 -2.97
C GLU A 62 7.75 -6.07 -3.91
N ALA A 63 7.47 -4.84 -3.47
CA ALA A 63 7.76 -3.65 -4.27
C ALA A 63 9.27 -3.48 -4.49
N LEU A 64 10.08 -3.62 -3.44
CA LEU A 64 11.55 -3.53 -3.55
C LEU A 64 12.13 -4.65 -4.42
N ALA A 65 11.64 -5.89 -4.25
CA ALA A 65 12.04 -7.02 -5.09
C ALA A 65 11.67 -6.81 -6.58
N SER A 66 10.58 -6.08 -6.84
CA SER A 66 10.08 -5.76 -8.18
C SER A 66 10.68 -4.49 -8.79
N GLY A 67 11.74 -3.95 -8.17
CA GLY A 67 12.50 -2.82 -8.71
C GLY A 67 12.07 -1.45 -8.21
N ALA A 68 11.27 -1.35 -7.14
CA ALA A 68 11.15 -0.08 -6.44
C ALA A 68 12.52 0.29 -5.84
N THR A 69 12.96 1.53 -6.08
CA THR A 69 14.16 2.08 -5.46
C THR A 69 13.83 2.91 -4.23
N ARG A 70 12.56 3.29 -4.06
CA ARG A 70 12.04 4.00 -2.88
C ARG A 70 10.57 3.65 -2.65
N VAL A 71 10.22 3.51 -1.38
CA VAL A 71 8.83 3.43 -0.91
C VAL A 71 8.65 4.49 0.16
N SER A 72 7.65 5.34 0.01
CA SER A 72 7.23 6.31 1.03
C SER A 72 5.89 5.87 1.57
N LEU A 73 5.73 5.83 2.90
CA LEU A 73 4.47 5.46 3.52
C LEU A 73 4.20 6.21 4.82
N GLN A 74 2.92 6.34 5.14
CA GLN A 74 2.41 6.82 6.41
C GLN A 74 1.41 5.81 6.97
N VAL A 75 1.47 5.54 8.27
CA VAL A 75 0.49 4.73 8.98
C VAL A 75 -0.14 5.58 10.08
N ASN A 76 -1.46 5.67 10.06
CA ASN A 76 -2.25 6.45 11.01
C ASN A 76 -3.18 5.52 11.79
N VAL A 77 -3.33 5.77 13.09
CA VAL A 77 -4.46 5.21 13.85
C VAL A 77 -5.70 6.00 13.50
N ILE A 78 -6.78 5.30 13.15
CA ILE A 78 -8.07 5.91 12.82
C ILE A 78 -9.14 5.43 13.80
N GLU A 79 -10.21 6.20 13.96
CA GLU A 79 -11.40 5.74 14.69
C GLU A 79 -12.07 4.59 13.93
N GLY A 80 -12.53 3.57 14.64
CA GLY A 80 -13.35 2.51 14.04
C GLY A 80 -14.83 2.76 14.33
N ASP A 81 -15.71 2.37 13.42
CA ASP A 81 -17.13 2.20 13.74
C ASP A 81 -17.22 1.26 14.95
N ARG A 82 -17.78 1.77 16.04
CA ARG A 82 -17.94 1.03 17.30
C ARG A 82 -18.95 -0.09 17.17
#